data_AF-A0A6N7HV09-F1
#
_entry.id   AF-A0A6N7HV09-F1
#
_cell.length_a   1.000
_cell.length_b   1.000
_cell.length_c   1.000
_cell.angle_alpha   90.00
_cell.angle_beta   90.00
_cell.angle_gamma   90.00
#
_symmetry.space_group_name_H-M   'P 1'
#
loop_
_entity.id
_entity.type
_entity.pdbx_description
1 polymer ?
#
loop_
_entity_poly.entity_id
_entity_poly.type
_entity_poly.pdbx_seq_one_letter_code
_entity_poly.pdbx_strand_id
1 'polypeptide(L)' 'MDDLPGQRPALRVVRGSPDDAELAALTVVVAGLVSGGAGQPEENDEPRRSRWADRATLVRQPLRPGPGAWKASGLPG' A
#
# COMPACT_ATOMS: atom_id res chain seq x y z
N MET A 1 2.69 -29.65 -16.15
CA MET A 1 2.96 -29.75 -14.70
C MET A 1 2.19 -28.62 -14.06
N ASP A 2 1.33 -28.97 -13.14
CA ASP A 2 -0.06 -28.49 -13.01
C ASP A 2 -0.24 -27.02 -12.60
N ASP A 3 -1.04 -26.28 -13.37
CA ASP A 3 -1.64 -25.00 -12.96
C ASP A 3 -3.08 -25.33 -12.57
N LEU A 4 -3.31 -25.68 -11.30
CA LEU A 4 -4.66 -25.98 -10.80
C LEU A 4 -5.44 -24.66 -10.71
N PRO A 5 -6.56 -24.51 -11.44
CA PRO A 5 -7.32 -23.26 -11.45
C PRO A 5 -7.89 -22.99 -10.06
N GLY A 6 -7.25 -22.10 -9.31
CA GLY A 6 -7.67 -21.71 -7.96
C GLY A 6 -6.57 -21.17 -7.05
N GLN A 7 -5.30 -21.48 -7.31
CA GLN A 7 -4.21 -21.08 -6.41
C GLN A 7 -3.24 -20.11 -7.10
N ARG A 8 -3.56 -18.81 -7.10
CA ARG A 8 -2.56 -17.81 -7.50
C ARG A 8 -1.42 -17.79 -6.48
N PRO A 9 -0.14 -17.80 -6.92
CA PRO A 9 0.99 -17.78 -6.00
C PRO A 9 1.03 -16.48 -5.20
N ALA A 10 1.33 -16.56 -3.90
CA ALA A 10 1.42 -15.40 -3.03
C ALA A 10 2.58 -14.44 -3.40
N LEU A 11 3.65 -14.98 -4.01
CA LEU A 11 4.81 -14.24 -4.49
C LEU A 11 5.32 -14.88 -5.79
N ARG A 12 5.69 -14.06 -6.78
CA ARG A 12 6.31 -14.53 -8.04
C ARG A 12 7.57 -13.72 -8.35
N VAL A 13 8.69 -14.42 -8.52
CA VAL A 13 9.94 -13.82 -9.01
C VAL A 13 9.82 -13.62 -10.52
N VAL A 14 9.84 -12.37 -10.98
CA VAL A 14 9.74 -12.04 -12.42
C VAL A 14 11.12 -11.98 -13.08
N ARG A 15 12.16 -11.69 -12.31
CA ARG A 15 13.55 -11.56 -12.77
C ARG A 15 14.52 -11.83 -11.61
N GLY A 16 15.69 -12.38 -11.92
CA GLY A 16 16.73 -12.73 -10.95
C GLY A 16 16.64 -14.18 -10.49
N SER A 17 17.63 -14.62 -9.73
CA SER A 17 17.68 -15.95 -9.11
C SER A 17 18.06 -15.78 -7.64
N PRO A 18 17.11 -15.37 -6.78
CA PRO A 18 17.39 -15.17 -5.37
C PRO A 18 17.79 -16.50 -4.73
N ASP A 19 18.65 -16.43 -3.71
CA ASP A 19 18.91 -17.58 -2.87
C ASP A 19 17.78 -17.82 -1.85
N ASP A 20 17.83 -18.96 -1.15
CA ASP A 20 16.81 -19.34 -0.18
C ASP A 20 16.70 -18.35 0.99
N ALA A 21 17.80 -17.72 1.37
CA ALA A 21 17.83 -16.75 2.47
C ALA A 21 17.16 -15.44 2.06
N GLU A 22 17.41 -14.95 0.86
CA GLU A 22 16.77 -13.78 0.27
C GLU A 22 15.26 -13.98 0.11
N LEU A 23 14.84 -15.16 -0.38
CA LEU A 23 13.42 -15.47 -0.54
C LEU A 23 12.69 -15.59 0.81
N ALA A 24 13.34 -16.20 1.81
CA ALA A 24 12.81 -16.27 3.17
C ALA A 24 12.69 -14.89 3.82
N ALA A 25 13.71 -14.04 3.67
CA ALA A 25 13.71 -12.68 4.21
C ALA A 25 12.55 -11.85 3.63
N LEU A 26 12.35 -11.90 2.31
CA LEU A 26 11.24 -11.22 1.64
C LEU A 26 9.88 -11.73 2.14
N THR A 27 9.74 -13.05 2.33
CA THR A 27 8.50 -13.66 2.83
C THR A 27 8.17 -13.19 4.25
N VAL A 28 9.16 -13.12 5.14
CA VAL A 28 8.99 -12.62 6.52
C VAL A 28 8.53 -11.16 6.51
N VAL A 29 9.14 -10.31 5.68
CA VAL A 29 8.75 -8.90 5.57
C VAL A 29 7.30 -8.77 5.09
N VAL A 30 6.91 -9.49 4.03
CA VAL A 30 5.55 -9.44 3.50
C VAL A 30 4.54 -9.96 4.52
N ALA A 31 4.83 -11.08 5.19
CA ALA A 31 3.97 -11.63 6.24
C ALA A 31 3.82 -10.66 7.43
N GLY A 32 4.91 -9.98 7.81
CA GLY A 32 4.91 -8.96 8.85
C GLY A 32 4.05 -7.74 8.48
N LEU A 33 4.12 -7.27 7.24
CA LEU A 33 3.28 -6.17 6.75
C LEU A 33 1.79 -6.55 6.70
N VAL A 34 1.47 -7.78 6.30
CA VAL A 34 0.08 -8.29 6.28
C VAL A 34 -0.48 -8.46 7.69
N SER A 35 0.34 -8.95 8.62
CA SER A 35 -0.06 -9.19 10.02
C SER A 35 -0.08 -7.90 10.85
N GLY A 36 0.75 -6.91 10.49
CA GLY A 36 1.02 -5.67 11.22
C GLY A 36 -0.02 -4.56 11.07
N GLY A 37 -1.31 -4.88 10.85
CA GLY A 37 -2.39 -3.88 10.87
C GLY A 37 -2.56 -3.13 12.21
N ALA A 38 -1.82 -3.51 13.25
CA ALA A 38 -1.80 -2.88 14.57
C ALA A 38 -0.91 -1.63 14.59
N GLY A 39 -1.38 -0.59 13.92
CA GLY A 39 -0.72 0.71 13.90
C GLY A 39 -1.49 1.73 13.08
N GLN A 40 -2.82 1.65 13.04
CA GLN A 40 -3.59 2.85 12.73
C GLN A 40 -3.34 3.83 13.89
N PRO A 41 -2.68 4.98 13.68
CA PRO A 41 -2.87 6.07 14.62
C PRO A 41 -4.37 6.29 14.73
N GLU A 42 -4.90 6.37 15.94
CA GLU A 42 -6.29 6.77 16.15
C GLU A 42 -6.51 8.06 15.40
N GLU A 43 -7.21 7.97 14.27
CA GLU A 43 -7.63 9.14 13.54
C GLU A 43 -8.62 9.82 14.48
N ASN A 44 -8.22 10.97 15.03
CA ASN A 44 -9.10 11.93 15.68
C ASN A 44 -10.49 11.85 15.04
N ASP A 45 -11.49 11.48 15.83
CA ASP A 45 -12.89 11.24 15.43
C ASP A 45 -13.63 12.54 15.05
N GLU A 46 -12.88 13.58 14.67
CA GLU A 46 -13.46 14.70 13.95
C GLU A 46 -13.93 14.18 12.59
N PRO A 47 -15.17 14.51 12.16
CA PRO A 47 -15.63 14.18 10.82
C PRO A 47 -14.70 14.85 9.81
N ARG A 48 -13.73 14.08 9.32
CA ARG A 48 -12.82 14.51 8.28
C ARG A 48 -13.67 14.81 7.06
N ARG A 49 -13.62 16.07 6.59
CA ARG A 49 -14.19 16.41 5.29
C ARG A 49 -13.63 15.43 4.27
N SER A 50 -14.53 14.80 3.51
CA SER A 50 -14.13 13.88 2.44
C SER A 50 -13.10 14.57 1.56
N ARG A 51 -12.01 13.87 1.22
CA ARG A 51 -11.00 14.40 0.29
C ARG A 51 -11.59 14.74 -1.09
N TRP A 52 -12.68 14.07 -1.46
CA TRP A 52 -13.50 14.37 -2.65
C TRP A 52 -14.24 15.72 -2.61
N ALA A 53 -14.36 16.33 -1.42
CA ALA A 53 -15.04 17.61 -1.24
C ALA A 53 -14.03 18.77 -1.08
N ASP A 54 -12.74 18.53 -1.34
CA ASP A 54 -11.70 19.52 -1.16
C ASP A 54 -11.64 20.47 -2.35
N ARG A 55 -12.20 21.67 -2.20
CA ARG A 55 -12.18 22.70 -3.26
C ARG A 55 -10.78 23.07 -3.76
N ALA A 56 -9.71 22.79 -3.01
CA ALA A 56 -8.34 23.05 -3.45
C ALA A 56 -7.98 22.27 -4.72
N THR A 57 -8.72 21.23 -5.06
CA THR A 57 -8.47 20.38 -6.24
C THR A 57 -9.13 20.90 -7.51
N LEU A 58 -10.12 21.81 -7.37
CA LEU A 58 -10.70 22.56 -8.49
C LEU A 58 -9.69 23.54 -9.12
N VAL A 59 -8.54 23.76 -8.47
CA VAL A 59 -7.47 24.62 -8.95
C VAL A 59 -6.14 23.87 -8.92
N ARG A 60 -5.26 24.12 -9.89
CA ARG A 60 -3.95 23.47 -9.94
C ARG A 60 -3.07 23.96 -8.78
N GLN A 61 -2.65 23.05 -7.92
CA GLN A 61 -1.72 23.32 -6.83
C GLN A 61 -0.47 22.43 -6.93
N PRO A 62 0.71 22.89 -6.49
CA PRO A 62 1.89 22.05 -6.35
C PRO A 62 1.65 20.93 -5.32
N LEU A 63 2.10 19.72 -5.62
CA LEU A 63 2.11 18.63 -4.64
C LEU A 63 3.13 18.93 -3.54
N ARG A 64 2.68 18.90 -2.28
CA ARG A 64 3.57 19.06 -1.12
C ARG A 64 3.89 17.68 -0.53
N PRO A 65 5.17 17.34 -0.33
CA PRO A 65 5.55 16.12 0.36
C PRO A 65 5.14 16.22 1.83
N GLY A 66 4.67 15.12 2.39
CA GLY A 66 4.28 15.04 3.80
C GLY A 66 3.62 13.71 4.16
N PRO A 67 3.43 13.44 5.45
CA PRO A 67 2.73 12.24 5.91
C PRO A 67 1.37 12.08 5.22
N GLY A 68 1.12 10.90 4.65
CA GLY A 68 -0.14 10.60 3.95
C GLY A 68 -0.28 11.21 2.54
N ALA A 69 0.67 12.01 2.05
CA ALA A 69 0.59 12.65 0.74
C ALA A 69 0.53 11.64 -0.43
N TRP A 70 1.27 10.52 -0.30
CA TRP A 70 1.23 9.44 -1.31
C TRP A 70 -0.12 8.71 -1.35
N LYS A 71 -0.75 8.48 -0.19
CA LYS A 71 -2.09 7.89 -0.13
C LYS A 71 -3.13 8.84 -0.72
N ALA A 72 -2.98 10.14 -0.49
CA ALA A 72 -3.88 11.16 -1.01
C ALA A 72 -3.76 11.37 -2.53
N SER A 73 -2.62 11.05 -3.16
CA SER A 73 -2.44 11.26 -4.61
C SER A 73 -3.31 10.35 -5.49
N GLY A 74 -3.76 9.22 -4.95
CA GLY A 74 -4.67 8.30 -5.62
C GLY A 74 -6.15 8.57 -5.32
N LEU A 75 -6.44 9.49 -4.41
CA LEU A 75 -7.80 9.95 -4.18
C LEU A 75 -8.10 11.06 -5.20
N PRO A 76 -9.26 11.03 -5.86
CA PRO A 76 -9.70 12.18 -6.61
C PRO A 76 -9.85 13.35 -5.64
N GLY A 77 -9.39 14.48 -6.14
CA GLY A 77 -9.55 15.75 -5.49
C GLY A 77 -10.99 16.17 -5.31
#